data_AF-A0A6N6WSA6-F1
#
_entry.id   AF-A0A6N6WSA6-F1
#
_cell.length_a   1.000
_cell.length_b   1.000
_cell.length_c   1.000
_cell.angle_alpha   90.00
_cell.angle_beta   90.00
_cell.angle_gamma   90.00
#
_symmetry.space_group_name_H-M   'P 1'
#
loop_
_entity.id
_entity.type
_entity.pdbx_description
1 polymer ?
#
loop_
_entity_poly.entity_id
_entity_poly.type
_entity_poly.pdbx_seq_one_letter_code
_entity_poly.pdbx_strand_id
1 'polypeptide(L)'
;PLPQGARYQAWTRKEPVGVVAGIVPWNFPLMIGMWKVMPALAAGCSIVIKPSETTPLTMLRVAELASEAGIPDGVFNVVTGSGAVCGAALTSHPHVAKISFTGSTATGKGIARTAADHLTRVTLELGGKNPAIVLKDADPQWVIEGLMTGSFLNQGQVCAASSRIYIEAPLFDTLVSGFEQAVKSLQVGPGMSPVAQINPLVSRAHC
;
A
#
# COMPACT_ATOMS: atom_id res chain seq x y z
N PRO A 1 -47.46 -4.06 10.64
CA PRO A 1 -47.64 -3.95 12.11
C PRO A 1 -47.11 -5.22 12.80
N LEU A 2 -46.31 -5.07 13.84
CA LEU A 2 -45.83 -6.23 14.62
C LEU A 2 -46.98 -6.83 15.44
N PRO A 3 -47.05 -8.16 15.64
CA PRO A 3 -48.10 -8.79 16.44
C PRO A 3 -48.11 -8.30 17.89
N GLN A 4 -49.30 -8.22 18.49
CA GLN A 4 -49.47 -7.83 19.90
C GLN A 4 -48.75 -8.81 20.83
N GLY A 5 -47.90 -8.30 21.72
CA GLY A 5 -47.12 -9.11 22.67
C GLY A 5 -45.76 -9.59 22.14
N ALA A 6 -45.38 -9.26 20.91
CA ALA A 6 -44.07 -9.64 20.37
C ALA A 6 -42.93 -8.94 21.14
N ARG A 7 -41.96 -9.75 21.61
CA ARG A 7 -40.71 -9.28 22.22
C ARG A 7 -39.56 -9.70 21.32
N TYR A 8 -38.74 -8.75 20.88
CA TYR A 8 -37.57 -9.01 20.05
C TYR A 8 -36.31 -8.60 20.80
N GLN A 9 -35.25 -9.38 20.60
CA GLN A 9 -33.88 -8.96 20.87
C GLN A 9 -33.15 -8.90 19.54
N ALA A 10 -32.44 -7.81 19.31
CA ALA A 10 -31.67 -7.59 18.09
C ALA A 10 -30.23 -7.23 18.48
N TRP A 11 -29.27 -7.90 17.84
CA TRP A 11 -27.86 -7.55 17.90
C TRP A 11 -27.21 -7.89 16.56
N THR A 12 -26.01 -7.35 16.33
CA THR A 12 -25.21 -7.59 15.12
C THR A 12 -23.91 -8.28 15.48
N ARG A 13 -23.39 -9.12 14.59
CA ARG A 13 -22.05 -9.72 14.71
C ARG A 13 -21.21 -9.30 13.50
N LYS A 14 -19.91 -9.11 13.74
CA LYS A 14 -18.91 -8.94 12.68
C LYS A 14 -18.24 -10.29 12.48
N GLU A 15 -18.55 -10.95 11.37
CA GLU A 15 -18.02 -12.28 11.04
C GLU A 15 -16.95 -12.19 9.95
N PRO A 16 -15.96 -13.09 9.94
CA PRO A 16 -14.94 -13.12 8.90
C PRO A 16 -15.58 -13.27 7.52
N VAL A 17 -14.99 -12.63 6.53
CA VAL A 17 -15.52 -12.65 5.17
C VAL A 17 -15.26 -13.97 4.44
N GLY A 18 -14.32 -14.78 4.94
CA GLY A 18 -13.83 -16.00 4.29
C GLY A 18 -12.41 -15.82 3.77
N VAL A 19 -12.12 -16.33 2.57
CA VAL A 19 -10.79 -16.23 1.94
C VAL A 19 -10.58 -14.82 1.36
N VAL A 20 -9.47 -14.19 1.74
CA VAL A 20 -9.03 -12.88 1.24
C VAL A 20 -7.90 -13.06 0.22
N ALA A 21 -8.00 -12.37 -0.91
CA ALA A 21 -6.89 -12.18 -1.84
C ALA A 21 -6.17 -10.86 -1.55
N GLY A 22 -4.89 -10.91 -1.25
CA GLY A 22 -4.01 -9.74 -1.13
C GLY A 22 -3.10 -9.61 -2.34
N ILE A 23 -3.07 -8.45 -2.99
CA ILE A 23 -2.09 -8.16 -4.07
C ILE A 23 -1.38 -6.87 -3.71
N VAL A 24 -0.04 -6.94 -3.56
CA VAL A 24 0.77 -5.82 -3.03
C VAL A 24 1.86 -5.37 -4.00
N PRO A 25 2.20 -4.06 -3.99
CA PRO A 25 3.20 -3.49 -4.86
C PRO A 25 4.61 -3.76 -4.31
N TRP A 26 5.60 -3.24 -5.02
CA TRP A 26 7.02 -3.43 -4.73
C TRP A 26 7.64 -2.36 -3.82
N ASN A 27 6.98 -1.22 -3.62
CA ASN A 27 7.63 -0.05 -3.04
C ASN A 27 7.81 -0.10 -1.52
N PHE A 28 6.93 -0.79 -0.80
CA PHE A 28 7.11 -1.13 0.62
C PHE A 28 6.66 -2.57 0.86
N PRO A 29 7.49 -3.57 0.47
CA PRO A 29 7.03 -4.96 0.35
C PRO A 29 6.57 -5.57 1.67
N LEU A 30 7.23 -5.23 2.78
CA LEU A 30 6.81 -5.68 4.12
C LEU A 30 5.59 -4.92 4.61
N MET A 31 5.68 -3.58 4.68
CA MET A 31 4.66 -2.74 5.31
C MET A 31 3.30 -2.90 4.62
N ILE A 32 3.24 -2.78 3.29
CA ILE A 32 1.97 -2.92 2.55
C ILE A 32 1.50 -4.37 2.54
N GLY A 33 2.43 -5.34 2.56
CA GLY A 33 2.11 -6.74 2.83
C GLY A 33 1.30 -6.90 4.12
N MET A 34 1.82 -6.37 5.22
CA MET A 34 1.21 -6.49 6.55
C MET A 34 -0.08 -5.68 6.71
N TRP A 35 -0.24 -4.56 6.00
CA TRP A 35 -1.52 -3.84 5.93
C TRP A 35 -2.67 -4.71 5.41
N LYS A 36 -2.38 -5.77 4.67
CA LYS A 36 -3.39 -6.72 4.18
C LYS A 36 -3.49 -7.95 5.07
N VAL A 37 -2.36 -8.54 5.44
CA VAL A 37 -2.32 -9.79 6.22
C VAL A 37 -2.89 -9.58 7.61
N MET A 38 -2.38 -8.60 8.36
CA MET A 38 -2.73 -8.42 9.77
C MET A 38 -4.23 -8.22 10.02
N PRO A 39 -4.92 -7.28 9.34
CA PRO A 39 -6.36 -7.11 9.57
C PRO A 39 -7.21 -8.28 9.05
N ALA A 40 -6.76 -9.01 8.02
CA ALA A 40 -7.48 -10.19 7.54
C ALA A 40 -7.43 -11.31 8.59
N LEU A 41 -6.24 -11.62 9.11
CA LEU A 41 -6.06 -12.65 10.14
C LEU A 41 -6.77 -12.27 11.44
N ALA A 42 -6.65 -11.00 11.87
CA ALA A 42 -7.31 -10.51 13.08
C ALA A 42 -8.84 -10.60 13.01
N ALA A 43 -9.43 -10.47 11.81
CA ALA A 43 -10.85 -10.64 11.59
C ALA A 43 -11.30 -12.12 11.56
N GLY A 44 -10.36 -13.08 11.60
CA GLY A 44 -10.63 -14.52 11.48
C GLY A 44 -10.69 -15.03 10.03
N CYS A 45 -10.15 -14.28 9.06
CA CYS A 45 -10.08 -14.71 7.66
C CYS A 45 -8.80 -15.52 7.41
N SER A 46 -8.80 -16.33 6.34
CA SER A 46 -7.56 -16.79 5.72
C SER A 46 -7.16 -15.84 4.58
N ILE A 47 -5.88 -15.80 4.22
CA ILE A 47 -5.38 -14.93 3.16
C ILE A 47 -4.40 -15.64 2.23
N VAL A 48 -4.59 -15.40 0.93
CA VAL A 48 -3.63 -15.71 -0.13
C VAL A 48 -3.06 -14.37 -0.61
N ILE A 49 -1.77 -14.14 -0.37
CA ILE A 49 -1.09 -12.90 -0.74
C ILE A 49 -0.11 -13.12 -1.88
N LYS A 50 -0.19 -12.21 -2.86
CA LYS A 50 0.71 -12.16 -4.01
C LYS A 50 1.56 -10.88 -3.94
N PRO A 51 2.85 -10.97 -3.59
CA PRO A 51 3.76 -9.85 -3.70
C PRO A 51 4.06 -9.51 -5.16
N SER A 52 4.59 -8.31 -5.39
CA SER A 52 5.16 -7.97 -6.69
C SER A 52 6.33 -8.90 -7.02
N GLU A 53 6.40 -9.30 -8.29
CA GLU A 53 7.51 -10.04 -8.90
C GLU A 53 8.87 -9.33 -8.75
N THR A 54 8.87 -8.02 -8.52
CA THR A 54 10.11 -7.24 -8.30
C THR A 54 10.69 -7.42 -6.90
N THR A 55 9.84 -7.67 -5.89
CA THR A 55 10.25 -7.75 -4.48
C THR A 55 9.58 -8.92 -3.72
N PRO A 56 9.65 -10.16 -4.21
CA PRO A 56 8.90 -11.28 -3.64
C PRO A 56 9.50 -11.80 -2.32
N LEU A 57 10.82 -11.69 -2.16
CA LEU A 57 11.58 -12.38 -1.11
C LEU A 57 11.13 -12.03 0.30
N THR A 58 10.75 -10.77 0.54
CA THR A 58 10.28 -10.30 1.85
C THR A 58 9.05 -11.08 2.33
N MET A 59 8.05 -11.27 1.46
CA MET A 59 6.84 -11.99 1.84
C MET A 59 7.06 -13.49 1.98
N LEU A 60 8.01 -14.06 1.23
CA LEU A 60 8.42 -15.45 1.42
C LEU A 60 9.06 -15.65 2.79
N ARG A 61 9.94 -14.73 3.23
CA ARG A 61 10.50 -14.77 4.58
C ARG A 61 9.44 -14.62 5.67
N VAL A 62 8.42 -13.81 5.44
CA VAL A 62 7.27 -13.71 6.36
C VAL A 62 6.49 -15.03 6.42
N ALA A 63 6.37 -15.78 5.32
CA ALA A 63 5.73 -17.10 5.33
C ALA A 63 6.49 -18.11 6.21
N GLU A 64 7.81 -18.15 6.11
CA GLU A 64 8.65 -18.99 6.98
C GLU A 64 8.42 -18.65 8.46
N LEU A 65 8.47 -17.34 8.79
CA LEU A 65 8.24 -16.86 10.16
C LEU A 65 6.82 -17.12 10.67
N ALA A 66 5.81 -17.06 9.79
CA ALA A 66 4.43 -17.36 10.15
C ALA A 66 4.26 -18.85 10.52
N SER A 67 4.91 -19.75 9.78
CA SER A 67 4.95 -21.17 10.11
C SER A 67 5.67 -21.42 11.44
N GLU A 68 6.82 -20.78 11.67
CA GLU A 68 7.55 -20.86 12.95
C GLU A 68 6.70 -20.33 14.12
N ALA A 69 5.89 -19.29 13.89
CA ALA A 69 4.97 -18.73 14.87
C ALA A 69 3.72 -19.59 15.14
N GLY A 70 3.52 -20.67 14.39
CA GLY A 70 2.40 -21.60 14.56
C GLY A 70 1.08 -21.13 13.93
N ILE A 71 1.13 -20.31 12.87
CA ILE A 71 -0.06 -20.03 12.06
C ILE A 71 -0.52 -21.35 11.41
N PRO A 72 -1.79 -21.76 11.56
CA PRO A 72 -2.26 -23.04 11.02
C PRO A 72 -2.11 -23.13 9.49
N ASP A 73 -1.87 -24.35 9.01
CA ASP A 73 -1.72 -24.63 7.58
C ASP A 73 -2.90 -24.07 6.77
N GLY A 74 -2.57 -23.38 5.66
CA GLY A 74 -3.55 -22.79 4.76
C GLY A 74 -4.20 -21.48 5.24
N VAL A 75 -3.96 -21.03 6.48
CA VAL A 75 -4.46 -19.72 6.95
C VAL A 75 -3.72 -18.56 6.28
N PHE A 76 -2.41 -18.71 6.07
CA PHE A 76 -1.57 -17.73 5.39
C PHE A 76 -0.81 -18.39 4.24
N ASN A 77 -1.04 -17.91 3.01
CA ASN A 77 -0.41 -18.46 1.81
C ASN A 77 0.25 -17.33 1.01
N VAL A 78 1.48 -17.55 0.55
CA VAL A 78 2.19 -16.62 -0.33
C VAL A 78 2.36 -17.27 -1.71
N VAL A 79 1.90 -16.59 -2.75
CA VAL A 79 2.03 -17.05 -4.14
C VAL A 79 2.76 -16.02 -4.99
N THR A 80 3.80 -16.43 -5.71
CA THR A 80 4.61 -15.55 -6.55
C THR A 80 4.31 -15.78 -8.04
N GLY A 81 4.52 -14.76 -8.86
CA GLY A 81 4.28 -14.82 -10.30
C GLY A 81 3.97 -13.43 -10.88
N SER A 82 3.64 -13.34 -12.16
CA SER A 82 3.26 -12.06 -12.79
C SER A 82 1.85 -11.61 -12.42
N GLY A 83 1.59 -10.31 -12.49
CA GLY A 83 0.23 -9.77 -12.32
C GLY A 83 -0.77 -10.35 -13.32
N ALA A 84 -0.37 -10.48 -14.59
CA ALA A 84 -1.22 -10.97 -15.68
C ALA A 84 -1.68 -12.43 -15.54
N VAL A 85 -0.89 -13.26 -14.86
CA VAL A 85 -1.22 -14.68 -14.66
C VAL A 85 -1.72 -14.92 -13.24
N CYS A 86 -0.83 -14.81 -12.25
CA CYS A 86 -1.14 -15.14 -10.87
C CYS A 86 -2.10 -14.11 -10.24
N GLY A 87 -1.94 -12.82 -10.56
CA GLY A 87 -2.85 -11.79 -10.07
C GLY A 87 -4.26 -11.94 -10.64
N ALA A 88 -4.36 -12.10 -11.96
CA ALA A 88 -5.65 -12.28 -12.65
C ALA A 88 -6.40 -13.52 -12.13
N ALA A 89 -5.73 -14.67 -12.07
CA ALA A 89 -6.31 -15.92 -11.56
C ALA A 89 -6.83 -15.77 -10.12
N LEU A 90 -6.09 -15.07 -9.26
CA LEU A 90 -6.49 -14.87 -7.87
C LEU A 90 -7.72 -13.96 -7.75
N THR A 91 -7.80 -12.89 -8.55
CA THR A 91 -8.92 -11.92 -8.48
C THR A 91 -10.20 -12.41 -9.13
N SER A 92 -10.14 -13.36 -10.06
CA SER A 92 -11.30 -13.98 -10.69
C SER A 92 -11.73 -15.28 -10.02
N HIS A 93 -11.06 -15.69 -8.94
CA HIS A 93 -11.32 -16.99 -8.33
C HIS A 93 -12.66 -16.99 -7.58
N PRO A 94 -13.60 -17.91 -7.88
CA PRO A 94 -14.97 -17.87 -7.33
C PRO A 94 -15.05 -18.06 -5.81
N HIS A 95 -14.02 -18.65 -5.19
CA HIS A 95 -13.96 -18.84 -3.73
C HIS A 95 -13.29 -17.68 -2.97
N VAL A 96 -12.82 -16.64 -3.67
CA VAL A 96 -12.28 -15.44 -3.01
C VAL A 96 -13.43 -14.52 -2.64
N ALA A 97 -13.63 -14.32 -1.34
CA ALA A 97 -14.75 -13.53 -0.82
C ALA A 97 -14.42 -12.03 -0.70
N LYS A 98 -13.13 -11.67 -0.72
CA LYS A 98 -12.64 -10.29 -0.65
C LYS A 98 -11.31 -10.13 -1.37
N ILE A 99 -11.15 -9.04 -2.10
CA ILE A 99 -9.89 -8.62 -2.71
C ILE A 99 -9.40 -7.34 -2.03
N SER A 100 -8.12 -7.31 -1.69
CA SER A 100 -7.40 -6.12 -1.23
C SER A 100 -6.20 -5.89 -2.14
N PHE A 101 -6.26 -4.83 -2.95
CA PHE A 101 -5.23 -4.51 -3.93
C PHE A 101 -4.58 -3.17 -3.60
N THR A 102 -3.26 -3.10 -3.76
CA THR A 102 -2.52 -1.83 -3.79
C THR A 102 -1.64 -1.79 -5.03
N GLY A 103 -1.72 -0.72 -5.81
CA GLY A 103 -0.93 -0.60 -7.04
C GLY A 103 -1.49 0.44 -8.02
N SER A 104 -1.33 0.19 -9.32
CA SER A 104 -1.73 1.16 -10.35
C SER A 104 -3.25 1.32 -10.43
N THR A 105 -3.71 2.54 -10.75
CA THR A 105 -5.13 2.84 -10.97
C THR A 105 -5.72 2.03 -12.12
N ALA A 106 -4.93 1.77 -13.17
CA ALA A 106 -5.36 0.96 -14.32
C ALA A 106 -5.67 -0.48 -13.91
N THR A 107 -4.76 -1.12 -13.17
CA THR A 107 -4.95 -2.48 -12.66
C THR A 107 -6.11 -2.53 -11.65
N GLY A 108 -6.20 -1.55 -10.74
CA GLY A 108 -7.30 -1.48 -9.77
C GLY A 108 -8.68 -1.39 -10.42
N LYS A 109 -8.82 -0.62 -11.51
CA LYS A 109 -10.05 -0.59 -12.31
C LYS A 109 -10.36 -1.94 -12.97
N GLY A 110 -9.34 -2.65 -13.46
CA GLY A 110 -9.50 -4.00 -14.00
C GLY A 110 -10.04 -4.97 -12.95
N ILE A 111 -9.42 -4.99 -11.77
CA ILE A 111 -9.84 -5.82 -10.63
C ILE A 111 -11.27 -5.51 -10.22
N ALA A 112 -11.66 -4.23 -10.13
CA ALA A 112 -13.02 -3.84 -9.77
C ALA A 112 -14.08 -4.37 -10.76
N ARG A 113 -13.76 -4.40 -12.06
CA ARG A 113 -14.66 -4.96 -13.09
C ARG A 113 -14.77 -6.47 -12.94
N THR A 114 -13.66 -7.18 -12.81
CA THR A 114 -13.66 -8.64 -12.60
C THR A 114 -14.40 -9.02 -11.31
N ALA A 115 -14.23 -8.25 -10.24
CA ALA A 115 -14.91 -8.52 -8.97
C ALA A 115 -16.43 -8.35 -9.06
N ALA A 116 -16.94 -7.56 -10.02
CA ALA A 116 -18.37 -7.35 -10.20
C ALA A 116 -19.10 -8.62 -10.64
N ASP A 117 -18.43 -9.51 -11.38
CA ASP A 117 -19.01 -10.78 -11.88
C ASP A 117 -19.43 -11.72 -10.73
N HIS A 118 -18.81 -11.58 -9.55
CA HIS A 118 -19.08 -12.38 -8.36
C HIS A 118 -19.55 -11.55 -7.15
N LEU A 119 -19.76 -10.24 -7.34
CA LEU A 119 -20.02 -9.28 -6.25
C LEU A 119 -18.95 -9.36 -5.13
N THR A 120 -17.71 -9.69 -5.48
CA THR A 120 -16.60 -9.83 -4.53
C THR A 120 -16.27 -8.46 -3.94
N ARG A 121 -16.13 -8.38 -2.61
CA ARG A 121 -15.79 -7.13 -1.91
C ARG A 121 -14.38 -6.67 -2.29
N VAL A 122 -14.23 -5.42 -2.72
CA VAL A 122 -12.92 -4.84 -3.10
C VAL A 122 -12.48 -3.72 -2.15
N THR A 123 -11.18 -3.64 -1.90
CA THR A 123 -10.50 -2.47 -1.32
C THR A 123 -9.31 -2.14 -2.21
N LEU A 124 -9.24 -0.89 -2.67
CA LEU A 124 -8.26 -0.45 -3.67
C LEU A 124 -7.50 0.77 -3.14
N GLU A 125 -6.21 0.60 -2.91
CA GLU A 125 -5.27 1.69 -2.61
C GLU A 125 -4.44 1.97 -3.86
N LEU A 126 -4.59 3.16 -4.45
CA LEU A 126 -4.11 3.45 -5.80
C LEU A 126 -3.08 4.60 -5.80
N GLY A 127 -2.69 5.04 -6.99
CA GLY A 127 -1.78 6.17 -7.13
C GLY A 127 -2.44 7.51 -6.77
N GLY A 128 -1.62 8.46 -6.32
CA GLY A 128 -2.01 9.84 -6.03
C GLY A 128 -1.15 10.86 -6.77
N LYS A 129 -1.56 12.13 -6.69
CA LYS A 129 -0.76 13.29 -7.09
C LYS A 129 -0.87 14.37 -6.00
N ASN A 130 -0.34 14.02 -4.83
CA ASN A 130 -0.69 14.69 -3.58
C ASN A 130 -0.09 16.10 -3.51
N PRO A 131 -0.89 17.11 -3.10
CA PRO A 131 -0.42 18.46 -2.87
C PRO A 131 0.20 18.59 -1.46
N ALA A 132 1.34 19.26 -1.37
CA ALA A 132 1.80 19.92 -0.14
C ALA A 132 1.46 21.40 -0.27
N ILE A 133 0.71 21.95 0.69
CA ILE A 133 0.26 23.35 0.69
C ILE A 133 0.98 24.07 1.82
N VAL A 134 1.73 25.12 1.47
CA VAL A 134 2.53 25.93 2.39
C VAL A 134 1.91 27.33 2.47
N LEU A 135 1.40 27.65 3.65
CA LEU A 135 0.83 28.95 3.95
C LEU A 135 1.93 29.93 4.40
N LYS A 136 1.66 31.22 4.29
CA LYS A 136 2.60 32.33 4.52
C LYS A 136 3.12 32.43 5.95
N ASP A 137 2.45 31.80 6.90
CA ASP A 137 2.80 31.73 8.31
C ASP A 137 3.54 30.44 8.69
N ALA A 138 3.83 29.58 7.73
CA ALA A 138 4.61 28.36 7.95
C ALA A 138 6.09 28.69 8.21
N ASP A 139 6.70 27.95 9.15
CA ASP A 139 8.13 28.02 9.42
C ASP A 139 8.93 27.45 8.21
N PRO A 140 9.83 28.22 7.59
CA PRO A 140 10.52 27.77 6.38
C PRO A 140 11.41 26.53 6.59
N GLN A 141 12.02 26.38 7.75
CA GLN A 141 12.90 25.25 8.03
C GLN A 141 12.08 23.96 8.15
N TRP A 142 10.98 24.00 8.92
CA TRP A 142 10.08 22.84 9.06
C TRP A 142 9.45 22.45 7.73
N VAL A 143 9.11 23.43 6.89
CA VAL A 143 8.61 23.17 5.54
C VAL A 143 9.64 22.44 4.70
N ILE A 144 10.90 22.88 4.67
CA ILE A 144 11.95 22.22 3.89
C ILE A 144 12.15 20.77 4.37
N GLU A 145 12.28 20.53 5.67
CA GLU A 145 12.45 19.18 6.24
C GLU A 145 11.25 18.27 5.91
N GLY A 146 10.03 18.80 6.05
CA GLY A 146 8.80 18.10 5.71
C GLY A 146 8.69 17.77 4.21
N LEU A 147 9.06 18.71 3.34
CA LEU A 147 9.07 18.50 1.89
C LEU A 147 10.14 17.49 1.46
N MET A 148 11.32 17.51 2.09
CA MET A 148 12.38 16.53 1.84
C MET A 148 11.88 15.11 2.13
N THR A 149 11.31 14.91 3.31
CA THR A 149 10.71 13.62 3.67
C THR A 149 9.54 13.26 2.75
N GLY A 150 8.58 14.16 2.59
CA GLY A 150 7.36 13.90 1.83
C GLY A 150 7.58 13.66 0.34
N SER A 151 8.64 14.21 -0.24
CA SER A 151 8.95 14.09 -1.68
C SER A 151 9.94 12.98 -1.99
N PHE A 152 10.91 12.74 -1.11
CA PHE A 152 12.06 11.86 -1.41
C PHE A 152 12.17 10.62 -0.52
N LEU A 153 11.32 10.45 0.51
CA LEU A 153 11.21 9.17 1.21
C LEU A 153 10.99 8.05 0.18
N ASN A 154 11.78 6.98 0.28
CA ASN A 154 11.75 5.86 -0.66
C ASN A 154 11.91 6.32 -2.14
N GLN A 155 12.74 7.33 -2.36
CA GLN A 155 13.01 7.91 -3.69
C GLN A 155 11.75 8.48 -4.38
N GLY A 156 10.76 8.89 -3.58
CA GLY A 156 9.47 9.34 -4.10
C GLY A 156 8.59 8.21 -4.67
N GLN A 157 9.00 6.95 -4.54
CA GLN A 157 8.23 5.77 -4.92
C GLN A 157 7.16 5.46 -3.86
N VAL A 158 6.34 6.46 -3.53
CA VAL A 158 5.29 6.41 -2.51
C VAL A 158 4.02 6.97 -3.12
N CYS A 159 2.91 6.23 -3.04
CA CYS A 159 1.62 6.69 -3.58
C CYS A 159 1.15 8.01 -2.95
N ALA A 160 1.54 8.26 -1.69
CA ALA A 160 1.25 9.45 -0.92
C ALA A 160 2.31 10.56 -1.05
N ALA A 161 3.35 10.39 -1.90
CA ALA A 161 4.41 11.38 -2.05
C ALA A 161 3.87 12.78 -2.40
N SER A 162 4.46 13.79 -1.79
CA SER A 162 4.24 15.21 -2.08
C SER A 162 4.82 15.52 -3.44
N SER A 163 3.98 15.48 -4.47
CA SER A 163 4.42 15.59 -5.87
C SER A 163 4.03 16.90 -6.53
N ARG A 164 3.31 17.76 -5.78
CA ARG A 164 2.98 19.14 -6.14
C ARG A 164 3.12 19.98 -4.89
N ILE A 165 3.90 21.04 -4.96
CA ILE A 165 4.19 21.91 -3.82
C ILE A 165 3.61 23.29 -4.16
N TYR A 166 2.64 23.74 -3.38
CA TYR A 166 2.01 25.05 -3.52
C TYR A 166 2.47 25.93 -2.36
N ILE A 167 3.04 27.09 -2.68
CA ILE A 167 3.65 27.99 -1.70
C ILE A 167 3.02 29.36 -1.88
N GLU A 168 2.55 29.97 -0.78
CA GLU A 168 2.11 31.36 -0.83
C GLU A 168 3.27 32.30 -1.17
N ALA A 169 2.99 33.28 -2.03
CA ALA A 169 3.99 34.14 -2.68
C ALA A 169 5.10 34.70 -1.76
N PRO A 170 4.81 35.16 -0.51
CA PRO A 170 5.84 35.71 0.37
C PRO A 170 6.97 34.73 0.73
N LEU A 171 6.74 33.42 0.68
CA LEU A 171 7.72 32.39 1.05
C LEU A 171 8.37 31.70 -0.16
N PHE A 172 7.92 32.01 -1.38
CA PHE A 172 8.27 31.24 -2.59
C PHE A 172 9.77 31.16 -2.83
N ASP A 173 10.45 32.30 -2.97
CA ASP A 173 11.87 32.33 -3.32
C ASP A 173 12.75 31.70 -2.24
N THR A 174 12.45 31.99 -0.97
CA THR A 174 13.17 31.43 0.19
C THR A 174 13.05 29.91 0.23
N LEU A 175 11.83 29.38 0.07
CA LEU A 175 11.59 27.94 0.13
C LEU A 175 12.12 27.20 -1.10
N VAL A 176 12.00 27.77 -2.30
CA VAL A 176 12.56 27.15 -3.51
C VAL A 176 14.08 27.05 -3.40
N SER A 177 14.75 28.14 -3.02
CA SER A 177 16.21 28.14 -2.84
C SER A 177 16.64 27.17 -1.73
N GLY A 178 15.98 27.19 -0.59
CA GLY A 178 16.33 26.31 0.54
C GLY A 178 16.08 24.83 0.22
N PHE A 179 14.97 24.52 -0.45
CA PHE A 179 14.65 23.17 -0.89
C PHE A 179 15.62 22.66 -1.95
N GLU A 180 16.01 23.49 -2.92
CA GLU A 180 17.02 23.12 -3.92
C GLU A 180 18.35 22.76 -3.26
N GLN A 181 18.81 23.56 -2.30
CA GLN A 181 20.04 23.27 -1.55
C GLN A 181 19.94 21.96 -0.77
N ALA A 182 18.80 21.72 -0.12
CA ALA A 182 18.55 20.47 0.61
C ALA A 182 18.53 19.25 -0.33
N VAL A 183 17.97 19.38 -1.53
CA VAL A 183 17.99 18.28 -2.52
C VAL A 183 19.41 18.02 -3.02
N LYS A 184 20.20 19.06 -3.30
CA LYS A 184 21.59 18.92 -3.78
C LYS A 184 22.52 18.30 -2.75
N SER A 185 22.19 18.36 -1.46
CA SER A 185 23.00 17.74 -0.41
C SER A 185 22.74 16.24 -0.21
N LEU A 186 21.69 15.69 -0.84
CA LEU A 186 21.35 14.27 -0.73
C LEU A 186 22.45 13.37 -1.29
N GLN A 187 22.89 12.41 -0.48
CA GLN A 187 23.85 11.41 -0.91
C GLN A 187 23.16 10.25 -1.62
N VAL A 188 23.49 10.05 -2.89
CA VAL A 188 23.01 8.93 -3.70
C VAL A 188 23.98 7.75 -3.57
N GLY A 189 23.48 6.55 -3.33
CA GLY A 189 24.33 5.36 -3.21
C GLY A 189 23.56 4.04 -3.18
N PRO A 190 24.27 2.90 -3.08
CA PRO A 190 23.64 1.58 -3.07
C PRO A 190 22.79 1.35 -1.81
N GLY A 191 21.78 0.49 -1.90
CA GLY A 191 20.80 0.24 -0.82
C GLY A 191 21.37 -0.27 0.51
N MET A 192 22.56 -0.88 0.50
CA MET A 192 23.25 -1.34 1.71
C MET A 192 24.24 -0.32 2.27
N SER A 193 24.36 0.85 1.65
CA SER A 193 25.25 1.91 2.16
C SER A 193 24.63 2.58 3.38
N PRO A 194 25.35 2.68 4.52
CA PRO A 194 24.84 3.34 5.72
C PRO A 194 24.76 4.87 5.59
N VAL A 195 25.35 5.45 4.54
CA VAL A 195 25.39 6.90 4.31
C VAL A 195 24.50 7.36 3.15
N ALA A 196 24.00 6.44 2.32
CA ALA A 196 23.13 6.80 1.21
C ALA A 196 21.74 7.19 1.73
N GLN A 197 21.28 8.39 1.34
CA GLN A 197 19.93 8.87 1.61
C GLN A 197 18.98 8.55 0.45
N ILE A 198 19.52 8.42 -0.76
CA ILE A 198 18.79 8.08 -1.98
C ILE A 198 19.43 6.85 -2.61
N ASN A 199 18.61 5.85 -2.90
CA ASN A 199 19.03 4.60 -3.53
C ASN A 199 18.50 4.52 -4.97
N PRO A 200 18.85 3.49 -5.75
CA PRO A 200 18.26 3.28 -7.07
C PRO A 200 16.75 3.09 -7.00
N LEU A 201 16.06 3.43 -8.09
CA LEU A 201 14.68 3.01 -8.30
C LEU A 201 14.60 1.49 -8.46
N VAL A 202 13.40 0.93 -8.27
CA VAL A 202 13.23 -0.52 -8.09
C VAL A 202 13.65 -1.36 -9.31
N SER A 203 13.55 -0.80 -10.52
CA SER A 203 13.94 -1.48 -11.75
C SER A 203 14.16 -0.50 -12.90
N ARG A 204 14.80 -0.97 -13.98
CA ARG A 204 15.04 -0.16 -15.19
C ARG A 204 13.78 0.46 -15.79
N ALA A 205 12.64 -0.23 -15.72
CA ALA A 205 11.38 0.29 -16.25
C ALA A 205 10.82 1.48 -15.43
N HIS A 206 11.35 1.70 -14.23
CA HIS A 206 10.99 2.83 -13.37
C HIS A 206 12.04 3.95 -13.40
N CYS A 207 13.19 3.73 -14.05
CA CYS A 207 14.24 4.73 -14.26
C CYS A 207 13.90 5.72 -15.37
#